data_AF-A0A7C3YD87-F1
#
_entry.id   AF-A0A7C3YD87-F1
#
_cell.length_a   1.000
_cell.length_b   1.000
_cell.length_c   1.000
_cell.angle_alpha   90.00
_cell.angle_beta   90.00
_cell.angle_gamma   90.00
#
_symmetry.space_group_name_H-M   'P 1'
#
loop_
_entity.id
_entity.type
_entity.pdbx_description
1 polymer ?
#
loop_
_entity_poly.entity_id
_entity_poly.type
_entity_poly.pdbx_seq_one_letter_code
_entity_poly.pdbx_strand_id
1 'polypeptide(L)'
;WDAAVALAPVDEDEARDLLAGLRAAALLGPFRGRPALDVAAAARVVAALSRFAAGHDGLEAVEVNPLLVLPDGALALDARLVPAAGG
;
A
#
# COMPACT_ATOMS: atom_id res chain seq x y z
N TRP A 1 1.81 -10.69 13.27
CA TRP A 1 1.32 -9.90 12.13
C TRP A 1 2.45 -9.76 11.13
N ASP A 2 2.17 -9.66 9.83
CA ASP A 2 3.17 -9.47 8.77
C ASP A 2 3.06 -8.03 8.26
N ALA A 3 4.10 -7.23 8.46
CA ALA A 3 4.08 -5.80 8.19
C ALA A 3 5.49 -5.26 7.96
N ALA A 4 5.57 -4.24 7.12
CA ALA A 4 6.74 -3.39 6.90
C ALA A 4 6.32 -1.93 7.10
N VAL A 5 7.18 -1.11 7.68
CA VAL A 5 6.88 0.29 8.03
C VAL A 5 8.03 1.21 7.62
N ALA A 6 7.68 2.41 7.19
CA ALA A 6 8.62 3.49 6.87
C ALA A 6 8.00 4.84 7.27
N LEU A 7 8.85 5.87 7.34
CA LEU A 7 8.39 7.24 7.50
C LEU A 7 7.86 7.76 6.16
N ALA A 8 6.70 8.41 6.20
CA ALA A 8 6.14 9.07 5.02
C ALA A 8 6.83 10.43 4.75
N PRO A 9 6.85 10.90 3.49
CA PRO A 9 6.36 10.21 2.30
C PRO A 9 7.36 9.16 1.80
N VAL A 10 6.86 8.05 1.25
CA VAL A 10 7.66 7.08 0.49
C VAL A 10 7.41 7.19 -1.01
N ASP A 11 8.42 6.89 -1.81
CA ASP A 11 8.29 6.76 -3.27
C ASP A 11 7.89 5.33 -3.71
N GLU A 12 7.79 5.10 -5.03
CA GLU A 12 7.37 3.81 -5.58
C GLU A 12 8.44 2.71 -5.42
N ASP A 13 9.72 3.09 -5.36
CA ASP A 13 10.82 2.14 -5.20
C ASP A 13 10.90 1.70 -3.73
N GLU A 14 10.84 2.64 -2.79
CA GLU A 14 10.70 2.35 -1.36
C GLU A 14 9.45 1.53 -1.06
N ALA A 15 8.30 1.87 -1.66
CA ALA A 15 7.08 1.09 -1.52
C ALA A 15 7.23 -0.35 -2.04
N ARG A 16 7.96 -0.55 -3.14
CA ARG A 16 8.27 -1.90 -3.66
C ARG A 16 9.15 -2.67 -2.70
N ASP A 17 10.14 -2.03 -2.09
CA ASP A 17 11.01 -2.64 -1.08
C ASP A 17 10.24 -3.03 0.18
N LEU A 18 9.30 -2.19 0.63
CA LEU A 18 8.39 -2.52 1.74
C LEU A 18 7.53 -3.74 1.42
N LEU A 19 6.95 -3.82 0.21
CA LEU A 19 6.17 -4.98 -0.23
C LEU A 19 7.02 -6.24 -0.33
N ALA A 20 8.26 -6.13 -0.81
CA ALA A 20 9.21 -7.23 -0.89
C ALA A 20 9.69 -7.72 0.50
N GLY A 21 9.68 -6.83 1.50
CA GLY A 21 10.04 -7.13 2.88
C GLY A 21 8.99 -7.92 3.67
N LEU A 22 7.77 -8.09 3.14
CA LEU A 22 6.72 -8.89 3.78
C LEU A 22 7.11 -10.37 3.80
N ARG A 23 6.81 -11.08 4.89
CA ARG A 23 7.01 -12.54 4.98
C ARG A 23 6.19 -13.28 3.93
N ALA A 24 5.03 -12.74 3.56
CA ALA A 24 4.15 -13.26 2.54
C ALA A 24 4.43 -12.73 1.11
N ALA A 25 5.52 -11.99 0.87
CA ALA A 25 5.83 -11.38 -0.43
C ALA A 25 5.86 -12.40 -1.58
N ALA A 26 6.20 -13.66 -1.30
CA ALA A 26 6.17 -14.75 -2.30
C ALA A 26 4.77 -14.96 -2.92
N LEU A 27 3.68 -14.59 -2.23
CA LEU A 27 2.31 -14.66 -2.76
C LEU A 27 2.01 -13.57 -3.80
N LEU A 28 2.84 -12.52 -3.88
CA LEU A 28 2.72 -11.49 -4.89
C LEU A 28 3.27 -11.94 -6.26
N GLY A 29 4.18 -12.93 -6.25
CA GLY A 29 4.66 -13.60 -7.46
C GLY A 29 3.69 -14.70 -7.95
N PRO A 30 4.08 -15.48 -8.97
CA PRO A 30 3.29 -16.61 -9.43
C PRO A 30 3.09 -17.63 -8.30
N PHE A 31 1.84 -18.02 -8.04
CA PHE A 31 1.53 -18.91 -6.92
C PHE A 31 0.38 -19.87 -7.27
N ARG A 32 0.60 -21.17 -7.04
CA ARG A 32 -0.40 -22.24 -7.25
C ARG A 32 -1.16 -22.14 -8.58
N GLY A 33 -0.43 -21.97 -9.69
CA GLY A 33 -0.99 -21.90 -11.04
C GLY A 33 -1.65 -20.57 -11.39
N ARG A 34 -1.62 -19.57 -10.50
CA ARG A 34 -2.03 -18.20 -10.80
C ARG A 34 -0.84 -17.38 -11.31
N PRO A 35 -1.07 -16.41 -12.21
CA PRO A 35 -0.03 -15.47 -12.64
C PRO A 35 0.44 -14.60 -11.48
N ALA A 36 1.59 -13.94 -11.66
CA ALA A 36 2.06 -12.92 -10.75
C ALA A 36 1.07 -11.74 -10.66
N LEU A 37 1.07 -11.06 -9.53
CA LEU A 37 0.32 -9.82 -9.33
C LEU A 37 1.12 -8.61 -9.83
N ASP A 38 0.43 -7.53 -10.18
CA ASP A 38 1.06 -6.26 -10.53
C ASP A 38 1.56 -5.53 -9.26
N VAL A 39 2.73 -5.95 -8.78
CA VAL A 39 3.41 -5.34 -7.63
C VAL A 39 3.72 -3.87 -7.88
N ALA A 40 3.96 -3.46 -9.12
CA ALA A 40 4.18 -2.06 -9.44
C ALA A 40 2.90 -1.24 -9.24
N ALA A 41 1.72 -1.77 -9.57
CA ALA A 41 0.45 -1.12 -9.25
C ALA A 41 0.22 -0.99 -7.74
N ALA A 42 0.53 -2.02 -6.96
CA ALA A 42 0.45 -1.95 -5.50
C ALA A 42 1.40 -0.88 -4.93
N ALA A 43 2.64 -0.83 -5.40
CA ALA A 43 3.63 0.17 -4.99
C ALA A 43 3.18 1.60 -5.34
N ARG A 44 2.60 1.81 -6.54
CA ARG A 44 1.98 3.09 -6.93
C ARG A 44 0.90 3.53 -5.95
N VAL A 45 0.03 2.61 -5.51
CA VAL A 45 -1.02 2.91 -4.52
C VAL A 45 -0.41 3.31 -3.19
N VAL A 46 0.56 2.55 -2.67
CA VAL A 46 1.24 2.86 -1.39
C VAL A 46 1.92 4.23 -1.44
N ALA A 47 2.70 4.50 -2.49
CA ALA A 47 3.38 5.78 -2.65
C ALA A 47 2.40 6.95 -2.81
N ALA A 48 1.28 6.76 -3.53
CA ALA A 48 0.23 7.76 -3.65
C ALA A 48 -0.46 8.07 -2.31
N LEU A 49 -0.80 7.04 -1.52
CA LEU A 49 -1.39 7.20 -0.19
C LEU A 49 -0.41 7.87 0.78
N SER A 50 0.86 7.50 0.73
CA SER A 50 1.91 8.08 1.57
C SER A 50 2.08 9.58 1.30
N ARG A 51 2.18 9.97 0.02
CA ARG A 51 2.22 11.39 -0.39
C ARG A 51 0.93 12.13 -0.04
N PHE A 52 -0.23 11.50 -0.21
CA PHE A 52 -1.50 12.08 0.17
C PHE A 52 -1.53 12.37 1.67
N ALA A 53 -1.25 11.38 2.53
CA ALA A 53 -1.26 11.57 3.98
C ALA A 53 -0.25 12.64 4.43
N ALA A 54 0.98 12.63 3.91
CA ALA A 54 2.00 13.61 4.25
C ALA A 54 1.66 15.04 3.81
N GLY A 55 0.78 15.22 2.83
CA GLY A 55 0.33 16.52 2.35
C GLY A 55 -0.93 17.07 3.04
N HIS A 56 -1.51 16.36 4.01
CA HIS A 56 -2.77 16.73 4.66
C HIS A 56 -2.65 16.72 6.18
N ASP A 57 -2.28 17.85 6.78
CA ASP A 57 -2.12 18.02 8.24
C ASP A 57 -3.40 17.75 9.06
N GLY A 58 -4.57 17.73 8.42
CA GLY A 58 -5.86 17.44 9.05
C GLY A 58 -6.19 15.96 9.21
N LEU A 59 -5.27 15.04 8.88
CA LEU A 59 -5.49 13.59 8.96
C LEU A 59 -4.56 12.95 10.00
N GLU A 60 -5.14 12.14 10.89
CA GLU A 60 -4.39 11.28 11.80
C GLU A 60 -3.96 9.98 11.10
N ALA A 61 -4.83 9.44 10.25
CA ALA A 61 -4.57 8.18 9.54
C ALA A 61 -5.35 8.08 8.24
N VAL A 62 -4.77 7.34 7.29
CA VAL A 62 -5.42 6.89 6.05
C VAL A 62 -5.16 5.40 5.90
N GLU A 63 -6.22 4.63 5.69
CA GLU A 63 -6.16 3.19 5.49
C GLU A 63 -6.94 2.80 4.23
N VAL A 64 -6.34 1.93 3.41
CA VAL A 64 -7.05 1.21 2.35
C VAL A 64 -7.08 -0.25 2.74
N ASN A 65 -8.29 -0.78 2.95
CA ASN A 65 -8.49 -2.16 3.32
C ASN A 65 -9.93 -2.60 2.99
N PRO A 66 -10.15 -3.47 1.98
CA PRO A 66 -9.14 -4.21 1.23
C PRO A 66 -8.59 -3.46 0.01
N LEU A 67 -7.30 -3.68 -0.27
CA LEU A 67 -6.69 -3.41 -1.58
C LEU A 67 -6.64 -4.72 -2.38
N LEU A 68 -7.35 -4.78 -3.49
CA LEU A 68 -7.29 -5.90 -4.41
C LEU A 68 -6.17 -5.67 -5.43
N VAL A 69 -5.14 -6.51 -5.42
CA VAL A 69 -4.09 -6.51 -6.45
C VAL A 69 -4.40 -7.60 -7.48
N LEU A 70 -4.38 -7.22 -8.75
CA LEU A 70 -4.66 -8.05 -9.92
C LEU A 70 -3.37 -8.24 -10.75
N PRO A 71 -3.34 -9.17 -11.72
CA PRO A 71 -2.20 -9.31 -12.62
C PRO A 71 -1.90 -8.06 -13.47
N ASP A 72 -2.88 -7.18 -13.63
CA ASP A 72 -2.86 -5.99 -14.50
C ASP A 72 -3.32 -4.70 -13.78
N GLY A 73 -3.20 -4.66 -12.46
CA GLY A 73 -3.48 -3.43 -11.71
C GLY A 73 -3.76 -3.64 -10.23
N ALA A 74 -4.25 -2.60 -9.58
CA ALA A 74 -4.71 -2.64 -8.19
C ALA A 74 -5.95 -1.76 -8.01
N LEU A 75 -6.88 -2.20 -7.16
CA LEU A 75 -8.14 -1.52 -6.88
C LEU A 75 -8.38 -1.45 -5.36
N ALA A 76 -8.46 -0.24 -4.83
CA ALA A 76 -8.97 0.00 -3.48
C ALA A 76 -10.47 -0.27 -3.46
N LEU A 77 -10.92 -1.24 -2.67
CA LEU A 77 -12.34 -1.59 -2.56
C LEU A 77 -13.03 -0.81 -1.44
N ASP A 78 -12.26 -0.37 -0.44
CA ASP A 78 -12.71 0.48 0.65
C ASP A 78 -11.55 1.34 1.16
N ALA A 79 -11.88 2.47 1.79
CA ALA A 79 -10.92 3.38 2.38
C ALA A 79 -11.49 4.08 3.61
N ARG A 80 -10.68 4.21 4.65
CA ARG A 80 -11.02 4.93 5.88
C ARG A 80 -10.02 6.04 6.12
N LEU A 81 -10.53 7.25 6.33
CA LEU A 81 -9.75 8.42 6.70
C LEU A 81 -10.14 8.82 8.13
N VAL A 82 -9.14 9.06 8.96
CA VAL A 82 -9.31 9.52 10.34
C VAL A 82 -8.85 10.98 10.39
N PRO A 83 -9.76 11.92 10.66
CA PRO A 83 -9.37 13.31 10.90
C PRO A 83 -8.47 13.41 12.12
N ALA A 84 -7.49 14.31 12.09
CA ALA A 84 -6.76 14.69 13.29
C ALA A 84 -7.73 15.18 14.35
N ALA A 85 -7.56 14.75 15.60
CA ALA A 85 -8.33 15.30 16.71
C ALA A 85 -8.11 16.81 16.74
N GLY A 86 -9.21 17.57 16.61
CA GLY A 86 -9.16 19.02 16.76
C GLY A 86 -8.61 19.37 18.13
N GLY A 87 -7.59 20.25 18.15
CA GLY A 87 -7.15 20.91 19.38
C GLY A 87 -8.24 21.82 19.95
#